data_AF-A0A1I9XWG8-F1
#
_entry.id   AF-A0A1I9XWG8-F1
#
_cell.length_a   1.000
_cell.length_b   1.000
_cell.length_c   1.000
_cell.angle_alpha   90.00
_cell.angle_beta   90.00
_cell.angle_gamma   90.00
#
_symmetry.space_group_name_H-M   'P 1'
#
loop_
_entity.id
_entity.type
_entity.pdbx_description
1 polymer ?
#
loop_
_entity_poly.entity_id
_entity_poly.type
_entity_poly.pdbx_seq_one_letter_code
_entity_poly.pdbx_strand_id
1 'polypeptide(L)'
;MKQSMHLLVRGAIAAAAFALASGSALAASNLQVVDSHSVSLFTAAGGAFGSGNAISPTLWEVKYDSNTFLAFCLDPHVAVSNSANSYSSGAFAASDAVKRLYEGYYASSIANVSTSANSAAAFQLALWELNNDNTNLLTGDLRFKNLSNAVVSQANSMLGVATGNGAIQNLYNYTSLTSVNPASQTLLAVSPVPEAQTWAMLVAGLGLLGFMARRRKSGAA
;
A
#
# COMPACT_ATOMS: atom_id res chain seq x y z
N MET A 1 14.58 1.41 31.46
CA MET A 1 13.47 2.34 31.15
C MET A 1 12.38 1.53 30.48
N LYS A 2 11.33 1.20 31.25
CA LYS A 2 10.12 0.52 30.77
C LYS A 2 9.15 1.62 30.38
N GLN A 3 8.80 1.74 29.11
CA GLN A 3 7.58 2.44 28.72
C GLN A 3 6.56 1.40 28.27
N SER A 4 5.56 1.24 29.13
CA SER A 4 4.33 0.52 28.91
C SER A 4 3.65 1.05 27.66
N MET A 5 3.46 0.20 26.65
CA MET A 5 2.61 0.54 25.51
C MET A 5 1.23 -0.03 25.77
N HIS A 6 0.31 0.91 25.97
CA HIS A 6 -1.09 0.68 26.28
C HIS A 6 -1.77 -0.18 25.21
N LEU A 7 -2.48 -1.20 25.70
CA LEU A 7 -3.57 -1.87 25.00
C LEU A 7 -4.58 -0.80 24.54
N LEU A 8 -4.55 -0.41 23.27
CA LEU A 8 -5.65 0.29 22.63
C LEU A 8 -6.23 -0.62 21.57
N VAL A 9 -7.28 -1.32 21.98
CA VAL A 9 -8.26 -1.94 21.11
C VAL A 9 -8.85 -0.84 20.21
N ARG A 10 -8.39 -0.75 18.97
CA ARG A 10 -8.98 0.06 17.90
C ARG A 10 -8.91 -0.80 16.65
N GLY A 11 -10.01 -1.44 16.29
CA GLY A 11 -10.97 -0.86 15.35
C GLY A 11 -10.52 -1.29 13.95
N ALA A 12 -11.37 -2.05 13.24
CA ALA A 12 -11.05 -2.55 11.90
C ALA A 12 -10.45 -1.43 11.05
N ILE A 13 -9.22 -1.63 10.57
CA ILE A 13 -8.56 -0.71 9.65
C ILE A 13 -9.34 -0.81 8.34
N ALA A 14 -10.35 0.04 8.21
CA ALA A 14 -11.09 0.19 6.97
C ALA A 14 -10.12 0.76 5.94
N ALA A 15 -9.91 0.03 4.85
CA ALA A 15 -9.20 0.55 3.69
C ALA A 15 -9.94 1.79 3.19
N ALA A 16 -9.53 2.98 3.65
CA ALA A 16 -10.11 4.23 3.23
C ALA A 16 -9.80 4.41 1.74
N ALA A 17 -10.85 4.63 0.93
CA ALA A 17 -10.70 4.92 -0.48
C ALA A 17 -10.05 6.30 -0.64
N PHE A 18 -8.74 6.30 -0.88
CA PHE A 18 -7.94 7.51 -0.98
C PHE A 18 -8.03 8.10 -2.40
N ALA A 19 -8.95 8.99 -2.72
CA ALA A 19 -8.91 9.67 -4.03
C ALA A 19 -7.82 10.78 -4.05
N LEU A 20 -6.53 10.41 -4.13
CA LEU A 20 -5.47 11.33 -4.54
C LEU A 20 -5.78 11.62 -6.00
N ALA A 21 -6.16 12.87 -6.32
CA ALA A 21 -6.35 13.29 -7.70
C ALA A 21 -5.00 13.09 -8.42
N SER A 22 -4.88 11.98 -9.14
CA SER A 22 -3.74 11.62 -9.96
C SER A 22 -3.72 12.54 -11.19
N GLY A 23 -3.41 13.82 -11.00
CA GLY A 23 -3.52 14.84 -12.04
C GLY A 23 -2.39 15.87 -12.05
N SER A 24 -1.66 16.04 -10.96
CA SER A 24 -0.52 16.96 -10.91
C SER A 24 0.27 16.66 -9.65
N ALA A 25 1.60 16.49 -9.79
CA ALA A 25 2.49 16.48 -8.65
C ALA A 25 2.35 17.84 -7.96
N LEU A 26 1.71 17.87 -6.78
CA LEU A 26 1.37 19.10 -6.06
C LEU A 26 1.96 19.07 -4.66
N ALA A 27 2.62 20.19 -4.34
CA ALA A 27 3.14 20.69 -3.07
C ALA A 27 3.66 19.67 -2.04
N ALA A 28 4.90 19.89 -1.58
CA ALA A 28 5.43 19.12 -0.48
C ALA A 28 4.63 19.39 0.79
N SER A 29 3.92 18.38 1.29
CA SER A 29 3.14 18.47 2.54
C SER A 29 3.80 17.64 3.64
N ASN A 30 3.51 17.98 4.89
CA ASN A 30 4.02 17.22 6.02
C ASN A 30 3.32 15.86 6.09
N LEU A 31 4.07 14.79 5.84
CA LEU A 31 3.65 13.43 6.14
C LEU A 31 3.95 13.16 7.62
N GLN A 32 3.00 12.55 8.31
CA GLN A 32 3.16 12.10 9.69
C GLN A 32 2.89 10.61 9.76
N VAL A 33 3.78 9.85 10.40
CA VAL A 33 3.51 8.47 10.76
C VAL A 33 2.51 8.45 11.91
N VAL A 34 1.37 7.80 11.68
CA VAL A 34 0.31 7.61 12.68
C VAL A 34 0.53 6.30 13.43
N ASP A 35 0.78 5.23 12.67
CA ASP A 35 1.05 3.90 13.21
C ASP A 35 1.93 3.08 12.25
N SER A 36 2.48 1.97 12.74
CA SER A 36 3.33 1.09 11.95
C SER A 36 3.19 -0.36 12.40
N HIS A 37 3.04 -1.27 11.44
CA HIS A 37 2.90 -2.69 11.69
C HIS A 37 4.03 -3.44 11.02
N SER A 38 4.95 -3.99 11.82
CA SER A 38 6.19 -4.60 11.33
C SER A 38 6.40 -6.02 11.86
N VAL A 39 7.13 -6.82 11.10
CA VAL A 39 7.58 -8.16 11.53
C VAL A 39 9.09 -8.23 11.35
N SER A 40 9.83 -8.58 12.40
CA SER A 40 11.28 -8.77 12.27
C SER A 40 11.61 -10.09 11.57
N LEU A 41 12.42 -10.01 10.52
CA LEU A 41 12.90 -11.15 9.75
C LEU A 41 14.42 -11.09 9.60
N PHE A 42 15.05 -12.23 9.35
CA PHE A 42 16.50 -12.33 9.19
C PHE A 42 16.88 -12.78 7.78
N THR A 43 17.77 -12.04 7.14
CA THR A 43 18.23 -12.29 5.76
C THR A 43 19.43 -13.25 5.71
N ALA A 44 19.68 -13.82 4.52
CA ALA A 44 20.85 -14.67 4.31
C ALA A 44 22.15 -13.88 4.19
N ALA A 45 23.27 -14.60 4.29
CA ALA A 45 24.58 -14.02 4.06
C ALA A 45 24.76 -13.59 2.59
N GLY A 46 25.40 -12.43 2.40
CA GLY A 46 25.80 -11.91 1.09
C GLY A 46 24.69 -11.22 0.29
N GLY A 47 23.49 -11.04 0.84
CA GLY A 47 22.46 -10.16 0.26
C GLY A 47 22.68 -8.69 0.62
N ALA A 48 21.84 -7.81 0.09
CA ALA A 48 21.79 -6.36 0.30
C ALA A 48 21.84 -5.96 1.78
N PHE A 49 21.26 -6.79 2.63
CA PHE A 49 21.20 -6.55 4.07
C PHE A 49 22.31 -7.23 4.86
N GLY A 50 23.20 -8.03 4.26
CA GLY A 50 24.22 -8.79 4.98
C GLY A 50 23.66 -9.98 5.79
N SER A 51 24.57 -10.79 6.35
CA SER A 51 24.22 -12.01 7.09
C SER A 51 23.63 -11.70 8.46
N GLY A 52 22.42 -12.21 8.74
CA GLY A 52 21.86 -12.20 10.11
C GLY A 52 21.39 -10.83 10.58
N ASN A 53 21.34 -9.84 9.69
CA ASN A 53 20.72 -8.56 10.01
C ASN A 53 19.20 -8.72 10.05
N ALA A 54 18.60 -8.09 11.06
CA ALA A 54 17.16 -8.01 11.18
C ALA A 54 16.64 -6.93 10.23
N ILE A 55 15.75 -7.31 9.34
CA ILE A 55 14.93 -6.37 8.57
C ILE A 55 13.53 -6.34 9.15
N SER A 56 12.84 -5.22 8.97
CA SER A 56 11.47 -5.05 9.45
C SER A 56 10.58 -4.55 8.30
N PRO A 57 10.08 -5.45 7.43
CA PRO A 57 9.04 -5.11 6.49
C PRO A 57 7.85 -4.54 7.26
N THR A 58 7.41 -3.35 6.87
CA THR A 58 6.48 -2.56 7.66
C THR A 58 5.37 -2.01 6.78
N LEU A 59 4.12 -2.15 7.23
CA LEU A 59 2.99 -1.39 6.74
C LEU A 59 2.86 -0.11 7.57
N TRP A 60 2.83 1.03 6.91
CA TRP A 60 2.72 2.33 7.57
C TRP A 60 1.30 2.86 7.45
N GLU A 61 0.75 3.29 8.57
CA GLU A 61 -0.40 4.17 8.57
C GLU A 61 0.13 5.61 8.66
N VAL A 62 -0.13 6.39 7.62
CA VAL A 62 0.41 7.73 7.48
C VAL A 62 -0.72 8.72 7.29
N LYS A 63 -0.51 9.92 7.83
CA LYS A 63 -1.36 11.08 7.61
C LYS A 63 -0.65 12.02 6.65
N TYR A 64 -1.31 12.34 5.56
CA TYR A 64 -0.90 13.35 4.59
C TYR A 64 -2.00 14.39 4.49
N ASP A 65 -1.67 15.65 4.81
CA ASP A 65 -2.64 16.73 5.00
C ASP A 65 -3.75 16.35 6.01
N SER A 66 -4.99 16.22 5.54
CA SER A 66 -6.16 15.88 6.35
C SER A 66 -6.54 14.39 6.28
N ASN A 67 -5.82 13.58 5.51
CA ASN A 67 -6.21 12.22 5.18
C ASN A 67 -5.24 11.21 5.78
N THR A 68 -5.78 10.10 6.30
CA THR A 68 -5.01 8.97 6.81
C THR A 68 -5.19 7.76 5.91
N PHE A 69 -4.11 7.05 5.59
CA PHE A 69 -4.11 5.89 4.72
C PHE A 69 -2.93 4.97 5.00
N LEU A 70 -3.01 3.78 4.41
CA LEU A 70 -1.96 2.79 4.46
C LEU A 70 -0.98 2.95 3.29
N ALA A 71 0.30 2.79 3.57
CA ALA A 71 1.34 2.85 2.57
C ALA A 71 2.45 1.83 2.86
N PHE A 72 3.04 1.32 1.78
CA PHE A 72 4.20 0.42 1.81
C PHE A 72 5.45 1.17 1.37
N CYS A 73 6.60 0.68 1.79
CA CYS A 73 7.92 1.16 1.42
C CYS A 73 8.29 0.72 0.00
N LEU A 74 8.85 1.60 -0.82
CA LEU A 74 9.49 1.17 -2.08
C LEU A 74 10.96 0.81 -1.90
N ASP A 75 11.65 1.42 -0.94
CA ASP A 75 13.08 1.21 -0.72
C ASP A 75 13.31 0.29 0.49
N PRO A 76 13.98 -0.86 0.31
CA PRO A 76 14.31 -1.77 1.41
C PRO A 76 15.39 -1.24 2.38
N HIS A 77 16.25 -0.32 1.95
CA HIS A 77 17.41 0.16 2.70
C HIS A 77 17.21 1.48 3.43
N VAL A 78 16.23 2.25 3.02
CA VAL A 78 15.99 3.58 3.57
C VAL A 78 14.82 3.52 4.55
N ALA A 79 15.02 4.02 5.77
CA ALA A 79 13.96 4.06 6.78
C ALA A 79 12.94 5.17 6.48
N VAL A 80 11.68 4.98 6.92
CA VAL A 80 10.75 6.12 7.02
C VAL A 80 11.24 7.00 8.16
N SER A 81 11.34 8.29 7.90
CA SER A 81 11.67 9.27 8.92
C SER A 81 10.48 9.47 9.86
N ASN A 82 10.65 9.22 11.16
CA ASN A 82 9.61 9.46 12.16
C ASN A 82 9.47 10.94 12.57
N SER A 83 10.28 11.84 12.02
CA SER A 83 10.13 13.29 12.14
C SER A 83 9.17 13.82 11.07
N ALA A 84 8.56 15.00 11.30
CA ALA A 84 7.79 15.68 10.26
C ALA A 84 8.72 15.95 9.06
N ASN A 85 8.48 15.24 7.95
CA ASN A 85 9.21 15.42 6.72
C ASN A 85 8.21 15.80 5.63
N SER A 86 8.61 16.71 4.77
CA SER A 86 7.78 17.09 3.64
C SER A 86 7.90 16.01 2.56
N TYR A 87 6.79 15.61 1.99
CA TYR A 87 6.71 14.62 0.93
C TYR A 87 6.03 15.24 -0.28
N SER A 88 6.58 15.01 -1.47
CA SER A 88 5.90 15.29 -2.72
C SER A 88 5.13 14.07 -3.19
N SER A 89 3.87 14.27 -3.57
CA SER A 89 3.04 13.22 -4.18
C SER A 89 3.19 13.20 -5.70
N GLY A 90 3.12 12.00 -6.29
CA GLY A 90 3.17 11.81 -7.74
C GLY A 90 2.54 10.49 -8.19
N ALA A 91 2.09 10.43 -9.45
CA ALA A 91 1.60 9.17 -10.01
C ALA A 91 2.75 8.15 -10.09
N PHE A 92 2.54 6.95 -9.56
CA PHE A 92 3.51 5.87 -9.67
C PHE A 92 3.17 4.98 -10.86
N ALA A 93 4.12 4.86 -11.79
CA ALA A 93 4.00 3.97 -12.95
C ALA A 93 4.27 2.52 -12.54
N ALA A 94 3.29 1.88 -11.89
CA ALA A 94 3.40 0.50 -11.45
C ALA A 94 3.62 -0.45 -12.64
N SER A 95 4.60 -1.36 -12.50
CA SER A 95 4.80 -2.46 -13.45
C SER A 95 3.60 -3.43 -13.39
N ASP A 96 3.42 -4.22 -14.45
CA ASP A 96 2.35 -5.21 -14.51
C ASP A 96 2.41 -6.22 -13.36
N ALA A 97 3.61 -6.59 -12.92
CA ALA A 97 3.78 -7.48 -11.77
C ALA A 97 3.33 -6.82 -10.46
N VAL A 98 3.69 -5.55 -10.24
CA VAL A 98 3.22 -4.77 -9.07
C VAL A 98 1.70 -4.64 -9.11
N LYS A 99 1.10 -4.40 -10.28
CA LYS A 99 -0.36 -4.33 -10.40
C LYS A 99 -1.03 -5.66 -10.00
N ARG A 100 -0.52 -6.79 -10.49
CA ARG A 100 -1.04 -8.12 -10.12
C ARG A 100 -0.87 -8.41 -8.63
N LEU A 101 0.24 -8.00 -8.02
CA LEU A 101 0.44 -8.12 -6.58
C LEU A 101 -0.64 -7.37 -5.80
N TYR A 102 -0.87 -6.09 -6.13
CA TYR A 102 -1.88 -5.28 -5.47
C TYR A 102 -3.31 -5.80 -5.69
N GLU A 103 -3.66 -6.14 -6.93
CA GLU A 103 -4.98 -6.68 -7.27
C GLU A 103 -5.27 -8.03 -6.61
N GLY A 104 -4.26 -8.90 -6.50
CA GLY A 104 -4.42 -10.23 -5.89
C GLY A 104 -4.39 -10.23 -4.36
N TYR A 105 -3.61 -9.35 -3.73
CA TYR A 105 -3.23 -9.53 -2.32
C TYR A 105 -3.34 -8.28 -1.45
N TYR A 106 -3.52 -7.07 -1.97
CA TYR A 106 -3.52 -5.87 -1.14
C TYR A 106 -4.59 -5.94 -0.04
N ALA A 107 -5.85 -6.20 -0.41
CA ALA A 107 -6.97 -6.25 0.54
C ALA A 107 -6.79 -7.32 1.62
N SER A 108 -6.34 -8.53 1.25
CA SER A 108 -6.13 -9.63 2.19
C SER A 108 -4.88 -9.42 3.06
N SER A 109 -3.88 -8.69 2.57
CA SER A 109 -2.65 -8.39 3.31
C SER A 109 -2.86 -7.45 4.49
N ILE A 110 -3.83 -6.53 4.38
CA ILE A 110 -4.10 -5.50 5.40
C ILE A 110 -5.25 -5.84 6.34
N ALA A 111 -6.10 -6.82 5.99
CA ALA A 111 -7.38 -7.07 6.68
C ALA A 111 -7.26 -7.35 8.20
N ASN A 112 -6.15 -7.96 8.64
CA ASN A 112 -5.96 -8.39 10.04
C ASN A 112 -4.71 -7.81 10.68
N VAL A 113 -4.17 -6.72 10.13
CA VAL A 113 -2.84 -6.21 10.53
C VAL A 113 -2.74 -5.85 12.02
N SER A 114 -3.85 -5.43 12.65
CA SER A 114 -3.92 -5.13 14.09
C SER A 114 -3.75 -6.35 15.00
N THR A 115 -3.91 -7.58 14.47
CA THR A 115 -3.73 -8.83 15.22
C THR A 115 -2.53 -9.64 14.72
N SER A 116 -2.19 -9.53 13.44
CA SER A 116 -0.99 -10.13 12.85
C SER A 116 -0.52 -9.34 11.64
N ALA A 117 0.71 -8.85 11.69
CA ALA A 117 1.33 -8.12 10.59
C ALA A 117 1.98 -9.04 9.52
N ASN A 118 1.85 -10.36 9.64
CA ASN A 118 2.54 -11.33 8.77
C ASN A 118 2.16 -11.16 7.29
N SER A 119 0.87 -11.03 6.97
CA SER A 119 0.43 -10.88 5.58
C SER A 119 0.88 -9.56 4.97
N ALA A 120 0.88 -8.48 5.77
CA ALA A 120 1.38 -7.17 5.33
C ALA A 120 2.89 -7.17 5.15
N ALA A 121 3.64 -7.82 6.05
CA ALA A 121 5.07 -8.01 5.91
C ALA A 121 5.42 -8.86 4.67
N ALA A 122 4.65 -9.92 4.40
CA ALA A 122 4.82 -10.74 3.21
C ALA A 122 4.57 -9.94 1.93
N PHE A 123 3.53 -9.10 1.93
CA PHE A 123 3.23 -8.19 0.82
C PHE A 123 4.37 -7.18 0.61
N GLN A 124 4.90 -6.59 1.68
CA GLN A 124 6.03 -5.67 1.61
C GLN A 124 7.29 -6.32 1.02
N LEU A 125 7.59 -7.58 1.40
CA LEU A 125 8.70 -8.33 0.81
C LEU A 125 8.50 -8.56 -0.69
N ALA A 126 7.31 -9.04 -1.08
CA ALA A 126 7.00 -9.25 -2.49
C ALA A 126 7.10 -7.95 -3.29
N LEU A 127 6.66 -6.82 -2.73
CA LEU A 127 6.80 -5.51 -3.37
C LEU A 127 8.26 -5.13 -3.56
N TRP A 128 9.12 -5.32 -2.55
CA TRP A 128 10.54 -5.01 -2.66
C TRP A 128 11.24 -5.87 -3.72
N GLU A 129 10.92 -7.16 -3.77
CA GLU A 129 11.43 -8.10 -4.78
C GLU A 129 11.04 -7.69 -6.20
N LEU A 130 9.79 -7.28 -6.41
CA LEU A 130 9.30 -6.83 -7.72
C LEU A 130 9.88 -5.48 -8.16
N ASN A 131 10.19 -4.60 -7.20
CA ASN A 131 10.60 -3.23 -7.50
C ASN A 131 12.13 -3.05 -7.51
N ASN A 132 12.88 -3.84 -6.73
CA ASN A 132 14.30 -3.58 -6.46
C ASN A 132 15.22 -4.78 -6.70
N ASP A 133 14.70 -5.95 -7.05
CA ASP A 133 15.52 -7.16 -7.20
C ASP A 133 15.02 -8.06 -8.35
N ASN A 134 15.22 -9.37 -8.22
CA ASN A 134 15.07 -10.35 -9.28
C ASN A 134 13.86 -11.27 -9.10
N THR A 135 12.91 -10.92 -8.21
CA THR A 135 11.67 -11.67 -7.96
C THR A 135 11.89 -13.08 -7.39
N ASN A 136 13.00 -13.30 -6.69
CA ASN A 136 13.38 -14.61 -6.14
C ASN A 136 14.00 -14.48 -4.75
N LEU A 137 13.21 -14.83 -3.74
CA LEU A 137 13.56 -14.77 -2.31
C LEU A 137 14.71 -15.69 -1.87
N LEU A 138 15.26 -16.55 -2.74
CA LEU A 138 16.43 -17.39 -2.44
C LEU A 138 17.74 -16.83 -3.03
N THR A 139 17.64 -15.89 -3.97
CA THR A 139 18.78 -15.35 -4.71
C THR A 139 18.69 -13.82 -4.74
N GLY A 140 19.61 -13.15 -5.45
CA GLY A 140 19.58 -11.69 -5.51
C GLY A 140 19.97 -11.03 -4.20
N ASP A 141 19.59 -9.78 -4.04
CA ASP A 141 19.98 -8.89 -2.96
C ASP A 141 19.08 -9.07 -1.73
N LEU A 142 17.79 -9.40 -1.91
CA LEU A 142 16.79 -9.56 -0.85
C LEU A 142 16.61 -11.02 -0.39
N ARG A 143 17.62 -11.87 -0.57
CA ARG A 143 17.55 -13.31 -0.29
C ARG A 143 17.41 -13.70 1.20
N PHE A 144 16.68 -14.79 1.44
CA PHE A 144 16.45 -15.40 2.74
C PHE A 144 17.08 -16.80 2.86
N LYS A 145 17.48 -17.19 4.08
CA LYS A 145 18.12 -18.49 4.34
C LYS A 145 17.15 -19.67 4.17
N ASN A 146 15.86 -19.44 4.42
CA ASN A 146 14.86 -20.49 4.47
C ASN A 146 13.48 -19.93 4.09
N LEU A 147 12.84 -20.53 3.09
CA LEU A 147 11.48 -20.17 2.67
C LEU A 147 10.40 -20.68 3.64
N SER A 148 10.71 -21.60 4.56
CA SER A 148 9.75 -22.16 5.51
C SER A 148 9.25 -21.17 6.57
N ASN A 149 9.84 -19.97 6.65
CA ASN A 149 9.25 -18.89 7.44
C ASN A 149 7.90 -18.51 6.83
N ALA A 150 6.84 -18.42 7.63
CA ALA A 150 5.49 -18.17 7.14
C ALA A 150 5.36 -16.89 6.30
N VAL A 151 6.04 -15.81 6.70
CA VAL A 151 6.04 -14.53 5.96
C VAL A 151 6.76 -14.67 4.63
N VAL A 152 7.93 -15.32 4.62
CA VAL A 152 8.73 -15.54 3.40
C VAL A 152 8.00 -16.48 2.43
N SER A 153 7.41 -17.57 2.93
CA SER A 153 6.60 -18.51 2.14
C SER A 153 5.39 -17.82 1.48
N GLN A 154 4.71 -16.97 2.25
CA GLN A 154 3.58 -16.20 1.75
C GLN A 154 4.02 -15.17 0.70
N ALA A 155 5.14 -14.47 0.91
CA ALA A 155 5.72 -13.56 -0.08
C ALA A 155 6.08 -14.31 -1.37
N ASN A 156 6.64 -15.52 -1.28
CA ASN A 156 6.96 -16.35 -2.44
C ASN A 156 5.70 -16.73 -3.25
N SER A 157 4.60 -16.99 -2.54
CA SER A 157 3.31 -17.29 -3.18
C SER A 157 2.73 -16.05 -3.89
N MET A 158 2.86 -14.87 -3.28
CA MET A 158 2.47 -13.59 -3.88
C MET A 158 3.29 -13.28 -5.14
N LEU A 159 4.61 -13.53 -5.10
CA LEU A 159 5.50 -13.37 -6.26
C LEU A 159 5.07 -14.27 -7.42
N GLY A 160 4.75 -15.54 -7.17
CA GLY A 160 4.31 -16.46 -8.22
C GLY A 160 3.07 -15.99 -8.98
N VAL A 161 2.12 -15.34 -8.30
CA VAL A 161 0.96 -14.72 -8.95
C VAL A 161 1.35 -13.43 -9.67
N ALA A 162 2.17 -12.59 -9.04
CA ALA A 162 2.59 -11.30 -9.57
C ALA A 162 3.40 -11.44 -10.88
N THR A 163 4.30 -12.42 -10.97
CA THR A 163 5.11 -12.69 -12.16
C THR A 163 4.38 -13.55 -13.19
N GLY A 164 3.15 -13.98 -12.92
CA GLY A 164 2.32 -14.74 -13.85
C GLY A 164 1.70 -13.87 -14.94
N ASN A 165 0.90 -14.52 -15.79
CA ASN A 165 0.22 -13.89 -16.95
C ASN A 165 -1.25 -13.56 -16.69
N GLY A 166 -1.65 -13.37 -15.42
CA GLY A 166 -3.02 -13.00 -15.07
C GLY A 166 -3.46 -11.69 -15.71
N ALA A 167 -4.75 -11.55 -16.01
CA ALA A 167 -5.32 -10.30 -16.50
C ALA A 167 -5.23 -9.21 -15.42
N ILE A 168 -4.95 -7.97 -15.84
CA ILE A 168 -4.88 -6.80 -14.98
C ILE A 168 -6.16 -5.99 -15.16
N GLN A 169 -6.88 -5.75 -14.08
CA GLN A 169 -8.18 -5.09 -14.09
C GLN A 169 -8.09 -3.58 -13.81
N ASN A 170 -6.90 -3.09 -13.43
CA ASN A 170 -6.64 -1.71 -13.00
C ASN A 170 -7.55 -1.29 -11.84
N LEU A 171 -7.62 -2.12 -10.80
CA LEU A 171 -8.48 -1.87 -9.63
C LEU A 171 -7.95 -0.74 -8.72
N TYR A 172 -6.70 -0.31 -8.92
CA TYR A 172 -6.07 0.67 -8.06
C TYR A 172 -5.37 1.78 -8.86
N ASN A 173 -5.45 3.00 -8.33
CA ASN A 173 -4.55 4.10 -8.66
C ASN A 173 -3.35 4.06 -7.71
N TYR A 174 -2.15 4.28 -8.25
CA TYR A 174 -0.90 4.18 -7.51
C TYR A 174 -0.28 5.57 -7.33
N THR A 175 0.02 5.93 -6.08
CA THR A 175 0.63 7.22 -5.75
C THR A 175 1.92 7.00 -4.99
N SER A 176 3.02 7.55 -5.51
CA SER A 176 4.27 7.63 -4.78
C SER A 176 4.29 8.89 -3.93
N LEU A 177 4.81 8.75 -2.72
CA LEU A 177 5.10 9.84 -1.79
C LEU A 177 6.60 9.82 -1.58
N THR A 178 7.29 10.76 -2.22
CA THR A 178 8.75 10.86 -2.15
C THR A 178 9.13 11.92 -1.15
N SER A 179 10.01 11.58 -0.21
CA SER A 179 10.49 12.58 0.76
C SER A 179 11.32 13.64 0.06
N VAL A 180 11.17 14.91 0.46
CA VAL A 180 12.12 15.96 0.04
C VAL A 180 13.48 15.80 0.74
N ASN A 181 13.52 15.04 1.83
CA ASN A 181 14.75 14.68 2.52
C ASN A 181 15.31 13.39 1.88
N PRO A 182 16.49 13.42 1.25
CA PRO A 182 17.07 12.25 0.58
C PRO A 182 17.42 11.11 1.55
N ALA A 183 17.45 11.37 2.87
CA ALA A 183 17.64 10.33 3.89
C ALA A 183 16.35 9.58 4.25
N SER A 184 15.21 9.92 3.65
CA SER A 184 13.96 9.21 3.86
C SER A 184 13.40 8.63 2.57
N GLN A 185 12.72 7.50 2.71
CA GLN A 185 12.32 6.65 1.60
C GLN A 185 11.08 7.16 0.87
N THR A 186 10.80 6.53 -0.27
CA THR A 186 9.54 6.69 -1.00
C THR A 186 8.51 5.69 -0.52
N LEU A 187 7.30 6.17 -0.22
CA LEU A 187 6.15 5.32 0.10
C LEU A 187 5.26 5.16 -1.14
N LEU A 188 4.64 3.99 -1.26
CA LEU A 188 3.62 3.67 -2.24
C LEU A 188 2.27 3.49 -1.55
N ALA A 189 1.34 4.38 -1.89
CA ALA A 189 -0.05 4.32 -1.47
C ALA A 189 -0.93 3.97 -2.66
N VAL A 190 -2.06 3.33 -2.39
CA VAL A 190 -3.04 2.97 -3.42
C VAL A 190 -4.43 3.39 -3.05
N SER A 191 -5.26 3.55 -4.07
CA SER A 191 -6.68 3.77 -3.89
C SER A 191 -7.52 3.03 -4.88
N PRO A 192 -8.68 2.50 -4.45
CA PRO A 192 -9.55 1.75 -5.33
C PRO A 192 -10.10 2.65 -6.43
N VAL A 193 -10.03 2.16 -7.66
CA VAL A 193 -10.69 2.77 -8.82
C VAL A 193 -12.19 2.50 -8.68
N PRO A 194 -13.06 3.53 -8.71
CA PRO A 194 -14.50 3.33 -8.64
C PRO A 194 -14.98 2.45 -9.79
N GLU A 195 -15.67 1.36 -9.48
CA GLU A 195 -16.17 0.44 -10.51
C GLU A 195 -17.18 1.14 -11.43
N ALA A 196 -17.20 0.75 -12.71
CA ALA A 196 -18.11 1.32 -13.73
C ALA A 196 -19.59 1.25 -13.30
N GLN A 197 -19.96 0.22 -12.53
CA GLN A 197 -21.31 0.07 -11.99
C GLN A 197 -21.68 1.14 -10.95
N THR A 198 -20.71 1.71 -10.22
CA THR A 198 -20.96 2.86 -9.33
C THR A 198 -21.36 4.11 -10.13
N TRP A 199 -20.70 4.33 -11.28
CA TRP A 199 -21.07 5.41 -12.20
C TRP A 199 -22.44 5.19 -12.82
N ALA A 200 -22.74 3.95 -13.21
CA ALA A 200 -24.06 3.60 -13.72
C ALA A 200 -25.17 3.85 -12.69
N MET A 201 -24.95 3.50 -11.42
CA MET A 201 -25.91 3.76 -10.34
C MET A 201 -26.05 5.25 -10.02
N LEU A 202 -24.96 6.02 -10.09
CA LEU A 202 -24.99 7.47 -9.93
C LEU A 202 -25.79 8.14 -11.06
N VAL A 203 -25.55 7.73 -12.31
CA VAL A 203 -26.31 8.20 -13.47
C VAL A 203 -27.78 7.78 -13.37
N ALA A 204 -28.06 6.55 -12.95
CA ALA A 204 -29.43 6.09 -12.73
C ALA A 204 -30.14 6.90 -11.64
N GLY A 205 -29.46 7.17 -10.52
CA GLY A 205 -29.96 8.02 -9.43
C GLY A 205 -30.25 9.45 -9.88
N LEU A 206 -29.32 10.07 -10.62
CA LEU A 206 -29.49 11.41 -11.18
C LEU A 206 -30.60 11.45 -12.25
N GLY A 207 -30.71 10.40 -13.06
CA GLY A 207 -31.78 10.25 -14.05
C GLY A 207 -33.17 10.21 -13.40
N LEU A 208 -33.33 9.46 -12.31
CA LEU A 208 -34.57 9.42 -11.53
C LEU A 208 -34.91 10.78 -10.91
N LEU A 209 -33.93 11.47 -10.31
CA LEU A 209 -34.14 12.80 -9.73
C LEU A 209 -34.56 13.83 -10.79
N GLY A 210 -33.90 13.82 -11.96
CA GLY A 210 -34.27 14.68 -13.09
C GLY A 210 -35.68 14.40 -13.61
N PHE A 211 -36.07 13.13 -13.69
CA PHE A 211 -37.42 12.73 -14.10
C PHE A 211 -38.50 13.18 -13.11
N MET A 212 -38.26 13.04 -11.81
CA MET A 212 -39.18 13.51 -10.77
C MET A 212 -39.32 15.04 -10.76
N ALA A 213 -38.21 15.77 -10.96
CA ALA A 213 -38.24 17.23 -11.09
C ALA A 213 -39.05 17.70 -12.30
N ARG A 214 -38.95 17.00 -13.44
CA ARG A 214 -39.76 17.28 -14.64
C ARG A 214 -41.24 17.06 -14.38
N ARG A 215 -41.63 15.98 -13.71
CA ARG A 215 -43.04 15.71 -13.36
C ARG A 215 -43.65 16.79 -12.46
N ARG A 216 -42.88 17.30 -11.49
CA ARG A 216 -43.34 18.41 -10.63
C ARG A 216 -43.56 19.71 -11.39
N LYS A 217 -42.75 20.00 -12.41
CA LYS A 217 -42.91 21.20 -13.23
C LYS A 217 -44.12 21.13 -14.17
N SER A 218 -44.56 19.93 -14.56
CA SER A 218 -45.74 19.72 -15.41
C SER A 218 -47.08 19.67 -14.66
N GLY A 219 -47.08 19.69 -13.32
CA GLY A 219 -48.29 19.71 -12.49
C GLY A 219 -48.63 21.07 -11.86
N ALA A 220 -47.92 22.13 -12.23
CA ALA A 220 -48.08 23.49 -11.70
C ALA A 220 -48.63 24.48 -12.76
N ALA A 221 -49.46 23.99 -13.68
CA ALA A 221 -50.20 24.79 -14.67
C ALA A 221 -51.69 24.48 -14.57
#